data_AF-L5M2J2-F1
#
_entry.id   AF-L5M2J2-F1
#
_cell.length_a   1.000
_cell.length_b   1.000
_cell.length_c   1.000
_cell.angle_alpha   90.00
_cell.angle_beta   90.00
_cell.angle_gamma   90.00
#
_symmetry.space_group_name_H-M   'P 1'
#
loop_
_entity.id
_entity.type
_entity.pdbx_description
1 polymer ?
#
loop_
_entity_poly.entity_id
_entity_poly.type
_entity_poly.pdbx_seq_one_letter_code
_entity_poly.pdbx_strand_id
1 'polypeptide(L)'
;MIWKRLSDHGQNWRHAYKVLTLMEHPIKTGSELVSQQCQENMYAAQTLKDLQYLDRDGKDQGVNVRDEAKQLVALQSDEDRLREERAHVLKTKEKLAQTVTASSAAVGWWGVGWGAHKAEQA
;
A
#
# COMPACT_ATOMS: atom_id res chain seq x y z
N MET A 1 -1.48 16.02 -9.09
CA MET A 1 -0.50 16.10 -7.98
C MET A 1 0.38 14.84 -7.91
N ILE A 2 -0.19 13.63 -7.88
CA ILE A 2 0.54 12.34 -7.86
C ILE A 2 1.47 12.16 -9.07
N TRP A 3 0.93 12.34 -10.28
CA TRP A 3 1.67 12.22 -11.53
C TRP A 3 2.86 13.18 -11.66
N LYS A 4 2.70 14.40 -11.13
CA LYS A 4 3.78 15.40 -11.10
C LYS A 4 4.96 14.92 -10.25
N ARG A 5 4.69 14.26 -9.12
CA ARG A 5 5.73 13.68 -8.25
C ARG A 5 6.35 12.41 -8.81
N LEU A 6 5.61 11.67 -9.64
CA LEU A 6 6.13 10.51 -10.35
C LEU A 6 7.18 10.92 -11.41
N SER A 7 7.04 12.12 -11.97
CA SER A 7 7.96 12.71 -12.94
C SER A 7 9.14 13.46 -12.31
N ASP A 8 9.30 13.44 -10.98
CA ASP A 8 10.46 14.08 -10.34
C ASP A 8 11.72 13.24 -10.62
N HIS A 9 12.68 13.81 -11.36
CA HIS A 9 13.94 13.16 -11.72
C HIS A 9 15.07 13.50 -10.71
N GLY A 10 16.09 12.63 -10.61
CA GLY A 10 17.32 12.89 -9.84
C GLY A 10 17.34 12.26 -8.42
N GLN A 11 17.83 13.00 -7.42
CA GLN A 11 18.00 12.53 -6.02
C GLN A 11 16.69 12.16 -5.29
N ASN A 12 15.54 12.36 -5.93
CA ASN A 12 14.22 12.16 -5.37
C ASN A 12 13.64 10.76 -5.65
N TRP A 13 14.47 9.73 -5.81
CA TRP A 13 14.02 8.33 -5.99
C TRP A 13 13.03 7.88 -4.90
N ARG A 14 13.15 8.43 -3.69
CA ARG A 14 12.22 8.19 -2.57
C ARG A 14 10.81 8.69 -2.86
N HIS A 15 10.65 9.78 -3.61
CA HIS A 15 9.33 10.28 -4.00
C HIS A 15 8.69 9.34 -5.03
N ALA A 16 9.45 8.92 -6.04
CA ALA A 16 8.99 7.94 -7.02
C ALA A 16 8.55 6.64 -6.34
N TYR A 17 9.38 6.07 -5.46
CA TYR A 17 9.07 4.85 -4.71
C TYR A 17 7.77 4.97 -3.90
N LYS A 18 7.66 6.01 -3.05
CA LYS A 18 6.47 6.22 -2.21
C LYS A 18 5.21 6.38 -3.04
N VAL A 19 5.29 7.02 -4.20
CA VAL A 19 4.14 7.20 -5.08
C VAL A 19 3.76 5.89 -5.77
N LEU A 20 4.72 5.08 -6.23
CA LEU A 20 4.46 3.76 -6.81
C LEU A 20 3.74 2.84 -5.81
N THR A 21 4.28 2.73 -4.59
CA THR A 21 3.65 1.93 -3.52
C THR A 21 2.28 2.50 -3.14
N LEU A 22 2.14 3.83 -3.11
CA LEU A 22 0.83 4.45 -2.85
C LEU A 22 -0.18 4.10 -3.94
N MET A 23 0.21 4.04 -5.21
CA MET A 23 -0.70 3.77 -6.34
C MET A 23 -1.22 2.33 -6.37
N GLU A 24 -0.47 1.37 -5.83
CA GLU A 24 -0.88 -0.03 -5.78
C GLU A 24 -2.19 -0.21 -4.99
N HIS A 25 -2.35 0.50 -3.87
CA HIS A 25 -3.51 0.33 -2.99
C HIS A 25 -4.84 0.85 -3.57
N PRO A 26 -4.94 2.07 -4.15
CA PRO A 26 -6.11 2.55 -4.87
C PRO A 26 -6.46 1.69 -6.09
N ILE A 27 -5.47 1.12 -6.78
CA ILE A 27 -5.72 0.20 -7.89
C ILE A 27 -6.43 -1.06 -7.38
N LYS A 28 -5.98 -1.63 -6.25
CA LYS A 28 -6.60 -2.84 -5.67
C LYS A 28 -7.89 -2.59 -4.90
N THR A 29 -8.14 -1.38 -4.41
CA THR A 29 -9.24 -1.14 -3.44
C THR A 29 -10.21 -0.03 -3.80
N GLY A 30 -9.87 0.79 -4.80
CA GLY A 30 -10.69 1.90 -5.28
C GLY A 30 -11.79 1.46 -6.23
N SER A 31 -12.51 2.47 -6.74
CA SER A 31 -13.52 2.28 -7.80
C SER A 31 -12.86 1.87 -9.12
N GLU A 32 -13.61 1.20 -10.00
CA GLU A 32 -13.12 0.84 -11.34
C GLU A 32 -12.66 2.05 -12.16
N LEU A 33 -13.27 3.21 -11.93
CA LEU A 33 -12.86 4.46 -12.56
C LEU A 33 -11.44 4.87 -12.13
N VAL A 34 -11.05 4.58 -10.89
CA VAL A 34 -9.71 4.88 -10.39
C VAL A 34 -8.66 3.99 -11.07
N SER A 35 -8.95 2.70 -11.29
CA SER A 35 -8.05 1.84 -12.07
C SER A 35 -7.87 2.32 -13.50
N GLN A 36 -8.96 2.70 -14.17
CA GLN A 36 -8.92 3.20 -15.54
C GLN A 36 -8.09 4.49 -15.64
N GLN A 37 -8.31 5.45 -14.75
CA GLN A 37 -7.50 6.67 -14.71
C GLN A 37 -6.02 6.40 -14.40
N CYS A 38 -5.73 5.41 -13.56
CA CYS A 38 -4.37 4.97 -13.32
C CYS A 38 -3.75 4.34 -14.58
N GLN A 39 -4.55 3.71 -15.44
CA GLN A 39 -4.08 3.01 -16.65
C GLN A 39 -3.74 4.01 -17.76
N GLU A 40 -4.60 5.01 -17.96
CA GLU A 40 -4.40 6.11 -18.92
C GLU A 40 -3.11 6.90 -18.66
N ASN A 41 -2.71 7.01 -17.39
CA ASN A 41 -1.54 7.80 -16.98
C ASN A 41 -0.32 6.94 -16.63
N MET A 42 -0.36 5.63 -16.86
CA MET A 42 0.68 4.66 -16.47
C MET A 42 2.02 4.86 -17.21
N TYR A 43 2.05 5.68 -18.27
CA TYR A 43 3.28 6.04 -18.99
C TYR A 43 4.39 6.51 -18.06
N ALA A 44 4.06 7.30 -17.03
CA ALA A 44 5.04 7.80 -16.10
C ALA A 44 5.64 6.69 -15.21
N ALA A 45 4.92 5.59 -14.94
CA ALA A 45 5.49 4.45 -14.23
C ALA A 45 6.33 3.57 -15.16
N GLN A 46 5.99 3.52 -16.46
CA GLN A 46 6.79 2.80 -17.45
C GLN A 46 8.20 3.39 -17.57
N THR A 47 8.36 4.71 -17.50
CA THR A 47 9.68 5.37 -17.53
C THR A 47 10.51 5.08 -16.28
N LEU A 48 9.88 4.72 -15.15
CA LEU A 48 10.57 4.36 -13.92
C LEU A 48 11.17 2.93 -13.93
N LYS A 49 10.75 2.08 -14.87
CA LYS A 49 11.28 0.70 -15.00
C LYS A 49 12.78 0.65 -15.33
N ASP A 50 13.28 1.71 -15.96
CA ASP A 50 14.68 1.85 -16.38
C ASP A 50 15.44 2.91 -15.55
N LEU A 51 14.85 3.35 -14.43
CA LEU A 51 15.46 4.36 -13.57
C LEU A 51 16.79 3.85 -12.97
N GLN A 52 17.87 4.56 -13.25
CA GLN A 52 19.18 4.31 -12.65
C GLN A 52 19.51 5.42 -11.66
N TYR A 53 19.76 5.05 -10.41
CA TYR A 53 20.23 5.97 -9.39
C TYR A 53 21.29 5.29 -8.53
N LEU A 54 22.54 5.70 -8.72
CA LEU A 54 23.66 5.32 -7.87
C LEU A 54 23.85 6.40 -6.81
N ASP A 55 23.84 5.98 -5.55
CA ASP A 55 24.12 6.87 -4.42
C ASP A 55 25.62 7.18 -4.33
N ARG A 56 26.01 8.10 -3.43
CA ARG A 56 27.40 8.50 -3.20
C ARG A 56 28.31 7.33 -2.78
N ASP A 57 27.73 6.32 -2.16
CA ASP A 57 28.42 5.08 -1.76
C ASP A 57 28.50 4.03 -2.88
N GLY A 58 28.07 4.37 -4.11
CA GLY A 58 28.01 3.44 -5.25
C GLY A 58 26.88 2.41 -5.18
N LYS A 59 25.93 2.57 -4.25
CA LYS A 59 24.77 1.69 -4.11
C LYS A 59 23.64 2.09 -5.07
N ASP A 60 23.09 1.14 -5.81
CA ASP A 60 21.93 1.37 -6.67
C ASP A 60 20.63 1.44 -5.84
N GLN A 61 20.14 2.66 -5.59
CA GLN A 61 18.84 2.85 -4.92
C GLN A 61 17.68 2.84 -5.93
N GLY A 62 17.98 2.85 -7.23
CA GLY A 62 16.99 2.76 -8.29
C GLY A 62 16.39 1.36 -8.41
N VAL A 63 17.08 0.31 -7.95
CA VAL A 63 16.62 -1.08 -8.09
C VAL A 63 15.23 -1.32 -7.51
N ASN A 64 14.98 -0.85 -6.28
CA ASN A 64 13.67 -1.01 -5.64
C ASN A 64 12.58 -0.24 -6.40
N VAL A 65 12.90 0.93 -6.98
CA VAL A 65 11.96 1.71 -7.79
C VAL A 65 11.63 0.96 -9.08
N ARG A 66 12.63 0.36 -9.74
CA ARG A 66 12.45 -0.42 -10.96
C ARG A 66 11.60 -1.66 -10.71
N ASP A 67 11.87 -2.38 -9.63
CA ASP A 67 11.14 -3.60 -9.29
C ASP A 67 9.68 -3.29 -8.93
N GLU A 68 9.44 -2.25 -8.13
CA GLU A 68 8.08 -1.80 -7.79
C GLU A 68 7.32 -1.33 -9.05
N ALA A 69 7.98 -0.56 -9.94
CA ALA A 69 7.37 -0.09 -11.18
C ALA A 69 7.01 -1.26 -12.12
N LYS A 70 7.88 -2.28 -12.22
CA LYS A 70 7.60 -3.49 -13.01
C LYS A 70 6.40 -4.26 -12.44
N GLN A 71 6.33 -4.42 -11.12
CA GLN A 71 5.20 -5.09 -10.48
C GLN A 71 3.89 -4.33 -10.69
N LEU A 72 3.91 -3.01 -10.54
CA LEU A 72 2.73 -2.16 -10.75
C LEU A 72 2.22 -2.23 -12.20
N VAL A 73 3.14 -2.13 -13.17
CA VAL A 73 2.80 -2.24 -14.60
C VAL A 73 2.29 -3.64 -14.93
N ALA A 74 2.90 -4.70 -14.38
CA ALA A 74 2.43 -6.06 -14.59
C ALA A 74 1.02 -6.29 -14.01
N LEU A 75 0.75 -5.79 -12.81
CA LEU A 75 -0.58 -5.87 -12.19
C LEU A 75 -1.64 -5.17 -13.05
N GLN A 76 -1.31 -4.03 -13.65
CA GLN A 76 -2.26 -3.25 -14.42
C GLN A 76 -2.40 -3.71 -15.89
N SER A 77 -1.44 -4.50 -16.37
CA SER A 77 -1.52 -5.12 -17.70
C SER A 77 -2.42 -6.36 -17.71
N ASP A 78 -2.66 -6.95 -16.53
CA ASP A 78 -3.45 -8.16 -16.34
C ASP A 78 -4.76 -7.82 -15.60
N GLU A 79 -5.79 -7.49 -16.37
CA GLU A 79 -7.11 -7.09 -15.85
C GLU A 79 -7.79 -8.22 -15.08
N ASP A 80 -7.60 -9.47 -15.49
CA ASP A 80 -8.21 -10.63 -14.84
C ASP A 80 -7.59 -10.84 -13.45
N ARG A 81 -6.26 -10.79 -13.36
CA ARG A 81 -5.55 -10.81 -12.07
C ARG A 81 -5.96 -9.63 -11.18
N LEU A 82 -6.14 -8.44 -11.75
CA LEU A 82 -6.58 -7.27 -10.99
C LEU A 82 -7.99 -7.45 -10.40
N ARG A 83 -8.92 -8.07 -11.15
CA ARG A 83 -10.26 -8.41 -10.64
C ARG A 83 -10.20 -9.42 -9.49
N GLU A 84 -9.35 -10.44 -9.59
CA GLU A 84 -9.17 -11.42 -8.53
C GLU A 84 -8.63 -10.80 -7.25
N GLU A 85 -7.59 -9.95 -7.36
CA GLU A 85 -7.02 -9.20 -6.24
C GLU A 85 -8.07 -8.30 -5.57
N ARG A 86 -8.89 -7.60 -6.36
CA ARG A 86 -10.01 -6.78 -5.86
C ARG A 86 -11.04 -7.60 -5.11
N ALA A 87 -11.45 -8.74 -5.67
CA ALA A 87 -12.39 -9.65 -5.01
C ALA A 87 -11.81 -10.21 -3.70
N HIS A 88 -10.53 -10.51 -3.67
CA HIS A 88 -9.83 -10.97 -2.46
C HIS A 88 -9.78 -9.87 -1.39
N VAL A 89 -9.46 -8.63 -1.77
CA VAL A 89 -9.43 -7.50 -0.82
C VAL A 89 -10.83 -7.19 -0.28
N LEU A 90 -11.87 -7.22 -1.11
CA LEU A 90 -13.26 -7.06 -0.67
C LEU A 90 -13.65 -8.11 0.37
N LYS A 91 -13.39 -9.39 0.09
CA LYS A 91 -13.64 -10.48 1.05
C LYS A 91 -12.87 -10.31 2.36
N THR A 92 -11.63 -9.82 2.29
CA THR A 92 -10.81 -9.57 3.49
C THR A 92 -11.35 -8.40 4.30
N LYS A 93 -11.79 -7.32 3.64
CA LYS A 93 -12.44 -6.17 4.29
C LYS A 93 -13.75 -6.57 4.96
N GLU A 94 -14.57 -7.40 4.32
CA GLU A 94 -15.81 -7.92 4.88
C GLU A 94 -15.56 -8.76 6.15
N LYS A 95 -14.59 -9.68 6.11
CA LYS A 95 -14.20 -10.48 7.28
C LYS A 95 -13.68 -9.61 8.43
N LEU A 96 -12.83 -8.63 8.12
CA LEU A 96 -12.30 -7.72 9.13
C LEU A 96 -13.42 -6.87 9.75
N ALA A 97 -14.34 -6.34 8.93
CA ALA A 97 -15.49 -5.59 9.41
C ALA A 97 -16.37 -6.45 10.34
N GLN A 98 -16.67 -7.69 9.96
CA GLN A 98 -17.43 -8.64 10.80
C GLN A 98 -16.72 -8.95 12.12
N THR A 99 -15.39 -9.04 12.11
CA THR A 99 -14.59 -9.27 13.33
C THR A 99 -14.61 -8.06 14.26
N VAL A 100 -14.63 -6.84 13.72
CA VAL A 100 -14.75 -5.60 14.50
C VAL A 100 -16.16 -5.45 15.10
N THR A 101 -17.22 -5.87 14.40
CA THR A 101 -18.59 -5.92 14.96
C THR A 101 -18.72 -6.97 16.07
N ALA A 102 -18.05 -8.12 15.94
CA ALA A 102 -18.00 -9.13 17.00
C ALA A 102 -17.19 -8.66 18.22
N SER A 103 -16.13 -7.87 18.00
CA SER A 103 -15.30 -7.32 19.08
C SER A 103 -15.99 -6.18 19.82
N SER A 104 -16.83 -5.38 19.15
CA SER A 104 -17.62 -4.33 19.81
C SER A 104 -18.81 -4.88 20.61
N ALA A 105 -19.27 -6.11 20.33
CA ALA A 105 -20.21 -6.82 21.19
C ALA A 105 -19.55 -7.46 22.44
N ALA A 106 -18.22 -7.61 22.45
CA ALA A 106 -17.47 -8.21 23.56
C ALA A 106 -16.81 -7.18 24.52
N VAL A 107 -16.79 -5.88 24.17
CA VAL A 107 -16.25 -4.80 25.03
C VAL A 107 -17.34 -4.18 25.91
N GLY A 108 -18.23 -5.02 26.42
CA GLY A 108 -19.11 -4.69 27.54
C GLY A 108 -18.93 -5.75 28.60
N TRP A 109 -18.05 -5.50 29.58
CA TRP A 109 -17.87 -6.20 30.90
C TRP A 109 -16.42 -6.46 31.35
N TRP A 110 -15.44 -5.59 31.07
CA TRP A 110 -14.21 -5.51 31.91
C TRP A 110 -13.80 -4.04 31.91
N GLY A 111 -14.22 -3.20 32.86
CA GLY A 111 -14.05 -3.42 34.29
C GLY A 111 -12.75 -2.74 34.72
N VAL A 112 -12.85 -1.44 34.99
CA VAL A 112 -11.83 -0.60 35.62
C VAL A 112 -11.29 -1.31 36.88
N GLY A 113 -9.98 -1.46 37.03
CA GLY A 113 -9.43 -2.05 38.27
C GLY A 113 -7.94 -2.41 38.22
N TRP A 114 -7.07 -1.46 37.94
CA TRP A 114 -5.64 -1.62 38.24
C TRP A 114 -5.40 -1.26 39.71
N GLY A 115 -4.93 -2.24 40.50
CA GLY A 115 -4.16 -1.97 41.72
C GLY A 115 -4.87 -2.17 43.06
N ALA A 116 -5.17 -3.42 43.42
CA ALA A 116 -5.30 -3.83 44.82
C ALA A 116 -4.79 -5.27 44.99
N HIS A 117 -3.65 -5.42 45.68
CA HIS A 117 -3.25 -6.54 46.55
C HIS A 117 -1.72 -6.72 46.56
N LYS A 118 -1.05 -6.10 47.55
CA LYS A 118 -0.04 -6.79 48.37
C LYS A 118 0.38 -5.93 49.56
N ALA A 119 -0.28 -6.12 50.68
CA ALA A 119 0.28 -5.88 52.01
C ALA A 119 -0.59 -6.63 53.03
N GLU A 120 -0.24 -7.88 53.33
CA GLU A 120 -0.42 -8.51 54.65
C GLU A 120 0.40 -9.83 54.64
N GLN A 121 1.10 -10.10 55.75
CA GLN A 121 1.94 -11.26 56.10
C GLN A 121 3.46 -11.08 55.93
N ALA A 122 4.06 -10.37 56.88
CA ALA A 122 5.13 -10.86 57.79
C ALA A 122 5.43 -9.80 58.84
#